data_AF-A0A9E3TXG5-F1
#
_entry.id   AF-A0A9E3TXG5-F1
#
_cell.length_a   1.000
_cell.length_b   1.000
_cell.length_c   1.000
_cell.angle_alpha   90.00
_cell.angle_beta   90.00
_cell.angle_gamma   90.00
#
_symmetry.space_group_name_H-M   'P 1'
#
loop_
_entity.id
_entity.type
_entity.pdbx_description
1 polymer ?
#
loop_
_entity_poly.entity_id
_entity_poly.type
_entity_poly.pdbx_seq_one_letter_code
_entity_poly.pdbx_strand_id
1 'polypeptide(L)'
;MTQSRITKPSTLTSLAMRIRELPELYLIGWGGLLNGVWEFVHSPLYTDHTRGWWYVVWTRLHCTVGDIMILTISFWLTCILLRSRVWMLEKRSPGVFFLVLFGLGYTVFSEWYNTSVSVTWEYTAAMPVVLGIGLTPVLQWLIIPPLVGWATRWQLSGRLPGE
;
A
#
# COMPACT_ATOMS: atom_id res chain seq x y z
N MET A 1 53.71 -6.63 0.93
CA MET A 1 52.48 -7.40 1.17
C MET A 1 51.68 -6.72 2.28
N THR A 2 50.76 -5.83 1.92
CA THR A 2 49.92 -5.11 2.88
C THR A 2 48.60 -5.86 2.99
N GLN A 3 48.41 -6.66 4.05
CA GLN A 3 47.12 -7.28 4.32
C GLN A 3 46.10 -6.17 4.61
N SER A 4 45.15 -5.95 3.69
CA SER A 4 44.00 -5.10 3.94
C SER A 4 43.15 -5.79 5.02
N ARG A 5 43.16 -5.21 6.23
CA ARG A 5 42.37 -5.68 7.35
C ARG A 5 40.89 -5.43 7.01
N ILE A 6 40.19 -6.47 6.55
CA ILE A 6 38.74 -6.43 6.33
C ILE A 6 38.09 -6.23 7.70
N THR A 7 37.72 -4.99 8.01
CA THR A 7 36.99 -4.64 9.22
C THR A 7 35.57 -5.21 9.07
N LYS A 8 35.23 -6.21 9.90
CA LYS A 8 33.84 -6.68 9.99
C LYS A 8 32.96 -5.45 10.32
N PRO A 9 31.89 -5.19 9.55
CA PRO A 9 31.03 -4.05 9.82
C PRO A 9 30.48 -4.17 11.24
N SER A 10 30.42 -3.04 11.94
CA SER A 10 29.88 -2.99 13.31
C SER A 10 28.45 -3.55 13.34
N THR A 11 28.03 -4.10 14.47
CA THR A 11 26.66 -4.65 14.65
C THR A 11 25.55 -3.64 14.31
N LEU A 12 25.80 -2.34 14.53
CA LEU A 12 24.87 -1.27 14.14
C LEU A 12 24.80 -1.10 12.62
N THR A 13 25.93 -1.24 11.93
CA THR A 13 25.98 -1.18 10.46
C THR A 13 25.28 -2.39 9.83
N SER A 14 25.45 -3.59 10.39
CA SER A 14 24.77 -4.80 9.89
C SER A 14 23.26 -4.79 10.16
N LEU A 15 22.82 -4.25 11.31
CA LEU A 15 21.41 -4.02 11.60
C LEU A 15 20.78 -2.98 10.67
N ALA A 16 21.45 -1.84 10.46
CA ALA A 16 20.97 -0.80 9.55
C ALA A 16 20.86 -1.28 8.10
N MET A 17 21.78 -2.15 7.65
CA MET A 17 21.70 -2.80 6.34
C MET A 17 20.50 -3.77 6.27
N ARG A 18 20.31 -4.64 7.27
CA ARG A 18 19.16 -5.56 7.33
C ARG A 18 17.81 -4.85 7.34
N ILE A 19 17.69 -3.73 8.06
CA ILE A 19 16.45 -2.93 8.10
C ILE A 19 16.13 -2.36 6.71
N ARG A 20 17.15 -1.90 5.98
CA ARG A 20 17.00 -1.36 4.61
C ARG A 20 16.65 -2.40 3.55
N GLU A 21 16.62 -3.68 3.90
CA GLU A 21 16.25 -4.78 3.00
C GLU A 21 14.84 -5.32 3.27
N LEU A 22 14.13 -4.77 4.26
CA LEU A 22 12.78 -5.19 4.62
C LEU A 22 11.76 -4.72 3.56
N PRO A 23 11.09 -5.63 2.83
CA PRO A 23 10.07 -5.25 1.85
C PRO A 23 8.92 -4.45 2.48
N GLU A 24 8.66 -4.62 3.77
CA GLU A 24 7.62 -3.91 4.52
C GLU A 24 7.85 -2.40 4.55
N LEU A 25 9.10 -1.94 4.69
CA LEU A 25 9.40 -0.51 4.73
C LEU A 25 9.13 0.17 3.39
N TYR A 26 9.49 -0.50 2.29
CA TYR A 26 9.22 -0.01 0.95
C TYR A 26 7.74 -0.08 0.62
N LEU A 27 7.06 -1.14 1.04
CA LEU A 27 5.61 -1.27 0.90
C LEU A 27 4.88 -0.14 1.65
N ILE A 28 5.27 0.15 2.89
CA ILE A 28 4.67 1.23 3.67
C ILE A 28 4.99 2.60 3.07
N GLY A 29 6.26 2.82 2.67
CA GLY A 29 6.69 4.08 2.08
C GLY A 29 6.00 4.39 0.75
N TRP A 30 6.08 3.46 -0.22
CA TRP A 30 5.42 3.61 -1.51
C TRP A 30 3.90 3.55 -1.39
N GLY A 31 3.38 2.67 -0.52
CA GLY A 31 1.96 2.57 -0.25
C GLY A 31 1.39 3.87 0.30
N GLY A 32 2.05 4.48 1.29
CA GLY A 32 1.61 5.76 1.84
C GLY A 32 1.66 6.89 0.82
N LEU A 33 2.73 6.96 0.02
CA LEU A 33 2.85 7.98 -1.01
C LEU A 33 1.74 7.84 -2.07
N LEU A 34 1.56 6.65 -2.63
CA LEU A 34 0.62 6.42 -3.72
C LEU A 34 -0.83 6.51 -3.26
N ASN A 35 -1.20 5.92 -2.11
CA ASN A 35 -2.56 6.05 -1.57
C ASN A 35 -2.84 7.50 -1.18
N GLY A 36 -1.88 8.21 -0.57
CA GLY A 36 -2.06 9.62 -0.24
C GLY A 36 -2.32 10.49 -1.46
N VAL A 37 -1.49 10.36 -2.51
CA VAL A 37 -1.71 11.07 -3.77
C VAL A 37 -3.08 10.73 -4.36
N TRP A 38 -3.46 9.44 -4.33
CA TRP A 38 -4.75 8.98 -4.84
C TRP A 38 -5.94 9.63 -4.12
N GLU A 39 -5.91 9.65 -2.79
CA GLU A 39 -6.93 10.26 -1.94
C GLU A 39 -7.11 11.75 -2.24
N PHE A 40 -6.01 12.50 -2.35
CA PHE A 40 -6.08 13.93 -2.66
C PHE A 40 -6.57 14.20 -4.08
N VAL A 41 -6.13 13.41 -5.06
CA VAL A 41 -6.56 13.56 -6.48
C VAL A 41 -8.05 13.28 -6.63
N HIS A 42 -8.60 12.27 -5.93
CA HIS A 42 -10.01 11.89 -6.04
C HIS A 42 -10.92 12.56 -5.01
N SER A 43 -10.39 13.38 -4.11
CA SER A 43 -11.15 14.16 -3.13
C SER A 43 -12.39 14.86 -3.70
N PRO A 44 -12.37 15.48 -4.92
CA PRO A 44 -13.54 16.14 -5.49
C PRO A 44 -14.75 15.23 -5.76
N LEU A 45 -14.57 13.90 -5.76
CA LEU A 45 -15.64 12.94 -6.00
C LEU A 45 -16.53 12.70 -4.76
N TYR A 46 -16.13 13.22 -3.60
CA TYR A 46 -16.83 13.07 -2.33
C TYR A 46 -17.53 14.37 -1.89
N THR A 47 -18.65 14.26 -1.17
CA THR A 47 -19.47 15.41 -0.75
C THR A 47 -18.95 16.14 0.50
N ASP A 48 -17.90 15.62 1.12
CA ASP A 48 -17.30 16.11 2.36
C ASP A 48 -16.58 17.46 2.22
N HIS A 49 -16.36 17.94 1.00
CA HIS A 49 -15.85 19.28 0.70
C HIS A 49 -16.70 20.40 1.33
N THR A 50 -17.98 20.15 1.57
CA THR A 50 -18.91 21.09 2.23
C THR A 50 -18.62 21.30 3.72
N ARG A 51 -17.85 20.40 4.36
CA ARG A 51 -17.55 20.41 5.80
C ARG A 51 -16.32 21.24 6.18
N GLY A 52 -15.67 21.88 5.20
CA GLY A 52 -14.54 22.79 5.40
C GLY A 52 -13.17 22.15 5.12
N TRP A 53 -12.18 22.99 4.82
CA TRP A 53 -10.87 22.57 4.33
C TRP A 53 -10.12 21.63 5.29
N TRP A 54 -10.09 21.94 6.58
CA TRP A 54 -9.36 21.14 7.57
C TRP A 54 -9.97 19.74 7.74
N TYR A 55 -11.30 19.64 7.66
CA TYR A 55 -12.00 18.36 7.71
C TYR A 55 -11.59 17.46 6.54
N VAL A 56 -11.56 18.01 5.32
CA VAL A 56 -11.14 17.27 4.13
C VAL A 56 -9.70 16.78 4.28
N VAL A 57 -8.77 17.66 4.65
CA VAL A 57 -7.35 17.28 4.83
C VAL A 57 -7.21 16.16 5.87
N TRP A 58 -7.88 16.28 7.02
CA TRP A 58 -7.84 15.26 8.06
C TRP A 58 -8.40 13.92 7.56
N THR A 59 -9.55 13.94 6.88
CA THR A 59 -10.17 12.72 6.34
C THR A 59 -9.26 12.04 5.32
N ARG A 60 -8.62 12.78 4.40
CA ARG A 60 -7.70 12.18 3.42
C ARG A 60 -6.47 11.57 4.08
N LEU A 61 -5.91 12.22 5.10
CA LEU A 61 -4.79 11.65 5.87
C LEU A 61 -5.22 10.40 6.64
N HIS A 62 -6.38 10.44 7.30
CA HIS A 62 -6.92 9.29 8.01
C HIS A 62 -7.19 8.10 7.07
N CYS A 63 -7.80 8.34 5.90
CA CYS A 63 -8.01 7.31 4.88
C CYS A 63 -6.67 6.74 4.39
N THR A 64 -5.68 7.59 4.11
CA THR A 64 -4.34 7.15 3.71
C THR A 64 -3.70 6.23 4.76
N VAL A 65 -3.83 6.56 6.05
CA VAL A 65 -3.33 5.71 7.14
C VAL A 65 -4.07 4.37 7.15
N GLY A 66 -5.39 4.39 6.99
CA GLY A 66 -6.21 3.18 6.84
C GLY A 66 -5.74 2.30 5.69
N ASP A 67 -5.49 2.88 4.52
CA ASP A 67 -5.03 2.14 3.34
C ASP A 67 -3.65 1.52 3.55
N ILE A 68 -2.72 2.23 4.19
CA ILE A 68 -1.41 1.67 4.56
C ILE A 68 -1.59 0.46 5.49
N MET A 69 -2.49 0.55 6.47
CA MET A 69 -2.77 -0.55 7.39
C MET A 69 -3.35 -1.75 6.64
N ILE A 70 -4.36 -1.55 5.79
CA ILE A 70 -4.99 -2.61 5.00
C ILE A 70 -3.96 -3.25 4.05
N LEU A 71 -3.11 -2.43 3.41
CA LEU A 71 -2.07 -2.91 2.50
C LEU A 71 -1.04 -3.77 3.25
N THR A 72 -0.64 -3.34 4.44
CA THR A 72 0.30 -4.07 5.30
C THR A 72 -0.31 -5.39 5.78
N ILE A 73 -1.57 -5.39 6.21
CA ILE A 73 -2.28 -6.62 6.62
C ILE A 73 -2.42 -7.57 5.43
N SER A 74 -2.82 -7.07 4.26
CA SER A 74 -2.94 -7.86 3.03
C SER A 74 -1.61 -8.48 2.60
N PHE A 75 -0.50 -7.75 2.80
CA PHE A 75 0.84 -8.29 2.60
C PHE A 75 1.13 -9.46 3.54
N TRP A 76 0.86 -9.32 4.83
CA TRP A 76 1.07 -10.39 5.81
C TRP A 76 0.20 -11.62 5.55
N LEU A 77 -1.07 -11.43 5.19
CA LEU A 77 -1.96 -12.52 4.78
C LEU A 77 -1.43 -13.26 3.56
N THR A 78 -0.90 -12.52 2.58
CA THR A 78 -0.23 -13.10 1.41
C THR A 78 1.02 -13.88 1.80
N CYS A 79 1.86 -13.36 2.71
CA CYS A 79 3.03 -14.06 3.22
C CYS A 79 2.67 -15.38 3.92
N ILE A 80 1.58 -15.39 4.70
CA ILE A 80 1.07 -16.59 5.37
C ILE A 80 0.59 -17.60 4.33
N LEU A 81 -0.20 -17.16 3.35
CA LEU A 81 -0.76 -18.01 2.31
C LEU A 81 0.33 -18.65 1.44
N LEU A 82 1.31 -17.86 1.01
CA LEU A 82 2.42 -18.32 0.16
C LEU A 82 3.58 -18.94 0.94
N ARG A 83 3.54 -18.88 2.27
CA ARG A 83 4.63 -19.32 3.17
C ARG A 83 6.00 -18.75 2.81
N SER A 84 6.02 -17.58 2.17
CA SER A 84 7.23 -16.87 1.75
C SER A 84 7.10 -15.42 2.17
N ARG A 85 8.13 -14.85 2.77
CA ARG A 85 8.20 -13.39 3.05
C ARG A 85 8.86 -12.61 1.91
N VAL A 86 9.53 -13.31 1.01
CA VAL A 86 10.29 -12.74 -0.11
C VAL A 86 9.56 -12.88 -1.43
N TRP A 87 8.28 -13.28 -1.40
CA TRP A 87 7.43 -13.41 -2.59
C TRP A 87 7.42 -12.12 -3.43
N MET A 88 7.57 -10.97 -2.78
CA MET A 88 7.68 -9.68 -3.45
C MET A 88 8.93 -9.56 -4.30
N LEU A 89 10.01 -10.29 -4.04
CA LEU A 89 11.23 -10.27 -4.86
C LEU A 89 11.18 -11.27 -6.02
N GLU A 90 10.33 -12.29 -5.91
CA GLU A 90 10.22 -13.37 -6.89
C GLU A 90 9.45 -12.90 -8.14
N LYS A 91 10.11 -12.91 -9.31
CA LYS A 91 9.51 -12.45 -10.59
C LYS A 91 8.14 -13.07 -10.90
N ARG A 92 7.96 -14.36 -10.60
CA ARG A 92 6.75 -15.14 -10.95
C ARG A 92 5.84 -15.45 -9.77
N SER A 93 5.97 -14.73 -8.66
CA SER A 93 5.10 -14.95 -7.52
C SER A 93 3.65 -14.49 -7.80
N PRO A 94 2.63 -15.29 -7.43
CA PRO A 94 1.24 -14.86 -7.45
C PRO A 94 0.90 -13.87 -6.32
N GLY A 95 1.87 -13.45 -5.50
CA GLY A 95 1.58 -12.65 -4.31
C GLY A 95 0.95 -11.28 -4.59
N VAL A 96 1.25 -10.64 -5.73
CA VAL A 96 0.58 -9.38 -6.10
C VAL A 96 -0.92 -9.61 -6.30
N PHE A 97 -1.30 -10.75 -6.91
CA PHE A 97 -2.70 -11.11 -7.07
C PHE A 97 -3.40 -11.27 -5.72
N PHE A 98 -2.80 -11.99 -4.77
CA PHE A 98 -3.37 -12.17 -3.44
C PHE A 98 -3.40 -10.87 -2.63
N LEU A 99 -2.38 -10.01 -2.78
CA LEU A 99 -2.34 -8.69 -2.16
C LEU A 99 -3.52 -7.83 -2.63
N VAL A 100 -3.77 -7.80 -3.95
CA VAL A 100 -4.93 -7.12 -4.54
C VAL A 100 -6.23 -7.77 -4.07
N LEU A 101 -6.31 -9.10 -4.06
CA LEU A 101 -7.52 -9.83 -3.67
C LEU A 101 -7.94 -9.52 -2.22
N PHE A 102 -7.00 -9.56 -1.27
CA PHE A 102 -7.30 -9.27 0.13
C PHE A 102 -7.71 -7.81 0.34
N GLY A 103 -6.98 -6.88 -0.26
CA GLY A 103 -7.28 -5.47 -0.15
C GLY A 103 -8.60 -5.09 -0.81
N LEU A 104 -8.85 -5.57 -2.03
CA LEU A 104 -10.11 -5.36 -2.73
C LEU A 104 -11.30 -5.98 -1.97
N GLY A 105 -11.13 -7.19 -1.42
CA GLY A 105 -12.15 -7.83 -0.61
C GLY A 105 -12.50 -7.00 0.63
N TYR A 106 -11.50 -6.46 1.32
CA TYR A 106 -11.73 -5.56 2.45
C TYR A 106 -12.42 -4.26 2.02
N THR A 107 -11.99 -3.64 0.92
CA THR A 107 -12.53 -2.36 0.45
C THR A 107 -13.97 -2.48 -0.01
N VAL A 108 -14.31 -3.54 -0.75
CA VAL A 108 -15.70 -3.84 -1.13
C VAL A 108 -16.57 -4.02 0.11
N PHE A 109 -16.09 -4.74 1.11
CA PHE A 109 -16.79 -4.92 2.38
C PHE A 109 -16.96 -3.59 3.15
N SER A 110 -15.89 -2.79 3.25
CA SER A 110 -15.88 -1.52 3.96
C SER A 110 -16.78 -0.48 3.31
N GLU A 111 -16.73 -0.34 1.99
CA GLU A 111 -17.60 0.59 1.26
C GLU A 111 -19.06 0.17 1.38
N TRP A 112 -19.38 -1.12 1.19
CA TRP A 112 -20.74 -1.61 1.40
C TRP A 112 -21.25 -1.31 2.82
N TYR A 113 -20.42 -1.55 3.83
CA TYR A 113 -20.76 -1.26 5.22
C TYR A 113 -20.98 0.24 5.46
N ASN A 114 -20.11 1.10 4.95
CA ASN A 114 -20.18 2.54 5.22
C ASN A 114 -21.27 3.25 4.42
N THR A 115 -21.60 2.80 3.21
CA THR A 115 -22.66 3.41 2.38
C THR A 115 -24.04 2.85 2.70
N SER A 116 -24.15 1.55 3.01
CA SER A 116 -25.45 0.88 3.19
C SER A 116 -25.86 0.72 4.64
N VAL A 117 -24.92 0.63 5.59
CA VAL A 117 -25.21 0.36 7.00
C VAL A 117 -24.96 1.60 7.87
N SER A 118 -23.79 2.23 7.73
CA SER A 118 -23.37 3.33 8.63
C SER A 118 -23.61 4.74 8.08
N VAL A 119 -24.00 4.86 6.80
CA VAL A 119 -24.28 6.12 6.06
C VAL A 119 -23.26 7.23 6.40
N THR A 120 -21.98 6.87 6.43
CA THR A 120 -20.93 7.72 7.01
C THR A 120 -20.36 8.71 6.00
N TRP A 121 -20.43 8.39 4.70
CA TRP A 121 -20.03 9.27 3.61
C TRP A 121 -20.89 9.05 2.36
N GLU A 122 -21.03 10.10 1.57
CA GLU A 122 -21.80 10.12 0.34
C GLU A 122 -20.91 10.52 -0.84
N TYR A 123 -21.24 9.98 -2.01
CA TYR A 123 -20.56 10.32 -3.25
C TYR A 123 -21.26 11.47 -3.96
N THR A 124 -20.48 12.28 -4.69
CA THR A 124 -21.03 13.26 -5.62
C THR A 124 -21.65 12.56 -6.83
N ALA A 125 -22.50 13.27 -7.58
CA ALA A 125 -23.05 12.76 -8.84
C ALA A 125 -21.99 12.44 -9.91
N ALA A 126 -20.77 12.97 -9.76
CA ALA A 126 -19.66 12.71 -10.68
C ALA A 126 -18.96 11.37 -10.44
N MET A 127 -19.18 10.74 -9.28
CA MET A 127 -18.55 9.48 -8.91
C MET A 127 -19.23 8.31 -9.62
N PRO A 128 -18.53 7.53 -10.46
CA PRO A 128 -19.09 6.31 -11.00
C PRO A 128 -19.27 5.27 -9.88
N VAL A 129 -20.41 4.60 -9.87
CA VAL A 129 -20.76 3.61 -8.85
C VAL A 129 -21.11 2.29 -9.54
N VAL A 130 -20.56 1.19 -9.03
CA VAL A 130 -20.85 -0.18 -9.48
C VAL A 130 -21.42 -0.95 -8.29
N LEU A 131 -22.65 -1.44 -8.42
CA LEU A 131 -23.35 -2.18 -7.34
C LEU A 131 -23.41 -1.40 -6.00
N GLY A 132 -23.53 -0.07 -6.04
CA GLY A 132 -23.55 0.77 -4.83
C GLY A 132 -22.16 1.11 -4.27
N ILE A 133 -21.09 0.60 -4.88
CA ILE A 133 -19.71 0.84 -4.45
C ILE A 133 -19.04 1.84 -5.40
N GLY A 134 -18.37 2.83 -4.83
CA GLY A 134 -17.60 3.79 -5.61
C GLY A 134 -16.53 3.13 -6.47
N LEU A 135 -16.32 3.63 -7.69
CA LEU A 135 -15.31 3.09 -8.59
C LEU A 135 -13.87 3.47 -8.16
N THR A 136 -13.66 4.66 -7.59
CA THR A 136 -12.31 5.11 -7.18
C THR A 136 -11.63 4.20 -6.15
N PRO A 137 -12.28 3.77 -5.06
CA PRO A 137 -11.67 2.84 -4.11
C PRO A 137 -11.36 1.47 -4.75
N VAL A 138 -12.22 1.00 -5.66
CA VAL A 138 -11.95 -0.24 -6.42
C VAL A 138 -10.71 -0.09 -7.30
N LEU A 139 -10.62 0.99 -8.07
CA LEU A 139 -9.47 1.27 -8.93
C LEU A 139 -8.18 1.46 -8.12
N GLN A 140 -8.27 2.09 -6.94
CA GLN A 140 -7.14 2.25 -6.02
C GLN A 140 -6.51 0.88 -5.71
N TRP A 141 -7.32 -0.10 -5.33
CA TRP A 141 -6.85 -1.44 -4.98
C TRP A 141 -6.41 -2.28 -6.18
N LEU A 142 -6.90 -1.98 -7.37
CA LEU A 142 -6.43 -2.63 -8.60
C LEU A 142 -5.11 -2.05 -9.12
N ILE A 143 -4.83 -0.77 -8.87
CA ILE A 143 -3.69 -0.04 -9.44
C ILE A 143 -2.53 0.10 -8.45
N ILE A 144 -2.81 0.51 -7.21
CA ILE A 144 -1.76 0.88 -6.25
C ILE A 144 -0.96 -0.33 -5.78
N PRO A 145 -1.55 -1.45 -5.30
CA PRO A 145 -0.75 -2.58 -4.81
C PRO A 145 0.20 -3.16 -5.87
N PRO A 146 -0.18 -3.31 -7.16
CA PRO A 146 0.77 -3.68 -8.20
C PRO A 146 1.91 -2.68 -8.40
N LEU A 147 1.61 -1.37 -8.38
CA LEU A 147 2.63 -0.33 -8.50
C LEU A 147 3.58 -0.33 -7.30
N VAL A 148 3.07 -0.51 -6.09
CA VAL A 148 3.88 -0.65 -4.87
C VAL A 148 4.79 -1.88 -4.96
N GLY A 149 4.25 -3.02 -5.39
CA GLY A 149 5.03 -4.24 -5.60
C GLY A 149 6.14 -4.05 -6.64
N TRP A 150 5.83 -3.39 -7.76
CA TRP A 150 6.81 -3.05 -8.79
C TRP A 150 7.91 -2.10 -8.29
N ALA A 151 7.53 -1.01 -7.61
CA ALA A 151 8.48 -0.03 -7.08
C ALA A 151 9.39 -0.66 -6.01
N THR A 152 8.83 -1.50 -5.13
CA THR A 152 9.57 -2.23 -4.09
C THR A 152 10.59 -3.18 -4.71
N ARG A 153 10.19 -3.94 -5.74
CA ARG A 153 11.10 -4.81 -6.51
C ARG A 153 12.24 -4.03 -7.14
N TRP A 154 11.91 -2.95 -7.85
CA TRP A 154 12.90 -2.13 -8.54
C TRP A 154 13.95 -1.60 -7.55
N GLN A 155 13.52 -1.08 -6.42
CA GLN A 155 14.41 -0.47 -5.43
C GLN A 155 15.28 -1.49 -4.68
N LEU A 156 14.77 -2.69 -4.42
CA LEU A 156 15.54 -3.78 -3.81
C LEU A 156 16.51 -4.42 -4.82
N SER A 157 16.10 -4.58 -6.09
CA SER A 157 16.96 -5.14 -7.15
C SER A 157 18.17 -4.26 -7.48
N GLY A 158 18.06 -2.94 -7.34
CA GLY A 158 19.19 -2.02 -7.53
C GLY A 158 20.18 -1.97 -6.35
N ARG A 159 19.87 -2.64 -5.23
CA ARG A 159 20.70 -2.64 -4.01
C ARG A 159 21.43 -3.95 -3.77
N LEU A 160 20.93 -5.06 -4.29
CA LEU A 160 21.63 -6.34 -4.26
C LEU A 160 22.70 -6.33 -5.37
N PRO A 161 23.99 -6.56 -5.05
CA PRO A 161 25.00 -6.79 -6.08
C PRO A 161 24.52 -7.93 -6.97
N GLY A 162 24.57 -7.74 -8.30
CA GLY A 162 24.25 -8.81 -9.24
C GLY A 162 25.08 -10.05 -8.90
N GLU A 163 24.41 -11.20 -8.78
CA GLU A 163 25.05 -12.50 -8.66
C GLU A 163 25.95 -12.81 -9.86
#